data_AF-A0A484YNA3-F1
#
_entry.id   AF-A0A484YNA3-F1
#
_cell.length_a   1.000
_cell.length_b   1.000
_cell.length_c   1.000
_cell.angle_alpha   90.00
_cell.angle_beta   90.00
_cell.angle_gamma   90.00
#
_symmetry.space_group_name_H-M   'P 1'
#
loop_
_entity.id
_entity.type
_entity.pdbx_description
1 polymer ?
#
loop_
_entity_poly.entity_id
_entity_poly.type
_entity_poly.pdbx_seq_one_letter_code
_entity_poly.pdbx_strand_id
1 'polypeptide(L)'
;MRTSQYLLSTLKETPADAEVISHQLMLRAGMIRKLASGLYTWLPTGVRVLKKVENIVREEMNNAGAIEVLMPVVQPSELWQESGRWEQYGPELLRIADRGDRPFVLGPTHEEVITDLIRNELSSYKQLPLNFYQIQTKFRDEVRPRFGVMRSREFLMKDAYSFHTSQESLQETYDAMYAAYSKIFSRMGLDFRAVQADTGSIGGSASHEFQVLAQSGEDDVVFSDTLTMQRTLNWQKLSRRKNRALLLPRK
;
A
#
# COMPACT_ATOMS: atom_id res chain seq x y z
N MET A 1 23.09 -1.11 21.46
CA MET A 1 24.01 -1.04 20.31
C MET A 1 24.79 0.26 20.40
N ARG A 2 26.12 0.19 20.37
CA ARG A 2 26.98 1.39 20.47
C ARG A 2 27.02 2.10 19.11
N THR A 3 27.01 3.43 19.09
CA THR A 3 27.07 4.21 17.84
C THR A 3 28.34 3.94 17.04
N SER A 4 29.47 3.66 17.70
CA SER A 4 30.73 3.29 17.05
C SER A 4 30.68 1.98 16.26
N GLN A 5 29.66 1.15 16.48
CA GLN A 5 29.42 -0.12 15.78
C GLN A 5 28.15 -0.07 14.92
N TYR A 6 27.68 1.14 14.59
CA TYR A 6 26.43 1.38 13.88
C TYR A 6 26.65 2.35 12.73
N LEU A 7 26.12 2.02 11.55
CA LEU A 7 26.13 2.94 10.42
C LEU A 7 25.11 4.07 10.65
N LEU A 8 25.55 5.12 11.35
CA LEU A 8 24.79 6.36 11.51
C LEU A 8 25.24 7.38 10.46
N SER A 9 24.80 7.20 9.21
CA SER A 9 25.17 8.08 8.09
C SER A 9 24.25 9.31 8.04
N THR A 10 24.48 10.31 8.89
CA THR A 10 23.71 11.56 8.82
C THR A 10 24.24 12.49 7.72
N LEU A 11 23.38 13.36 7.18
CA LEU A 11 23.77 14.39 6.21
C LEU A 11 23.59 15.77 6.84
N LYS A 12 24.62 16.61 6.71
CA LYS A 12 24.58 18.01 7.18
C LYS A 12 23.58 18.82 6.36
N GLU A 13 23.69 18.71 5.04
CA GLU A 13 22.91 19.44 4.05
C GLU A 13 21.78 18.58 3.48
N THR A 14 20.69 19.23 3.12
CA THR A 14 19.56 18.60 2.45
C THR A 14 19.87 18.44 0.96
N PRO A 15 19.76 17.24 0.37
CA PRO A 15 19.88 17.08 -1.08
C PRO A 15 18.85 17.93 -1.83
N ALA A 16 19.26 18.58 -2.91
CA ALA A 16 18.42 19.51 -3.67
C ALA A 16 17.19 18.84 -4.34
N ASP A 17 17.24 17.52 -4.56
CA ASP A 17 16.14 16.74 -5.14
C ASP A 17 15.08 16.28 -4.11
N ALA A 18 15.22 16.68 -2.85
CA ALA A 18 14.26 16.35 -1.79
C ALA A 18 13.26 17.49 -1.54
N GLU A 19 12.10 17.42 -2.19
CA GLU A 19 11.09 18.48 -2.12
C GLU A 19 10.28 18.51 -0.80
N VAL A 20 9.85 17.35 -0.30
CA VAL A 20 9.00 17.26 0.91
C VAL A 20 9.81 17.02 2.18
N ILE A 21 9.36 17.61 3.29
CA ILE A 21 10.07 17.59 4.57
C ILE A 21 10.37 16.16 5.08
N SER A 22 9.45 15.21 4.87
CA SER A 22 9.65 13.81 5.25
C SER A 22 10.84 13.19 4.50
N HIS A 23 10.92 13.39 3.18
CA HIS A 23 12.03 12.91 2.35
C HIS A 23 13.36 13.54 2.78
N GLN A 24 13.37 14.86 3.00
CA GLN A 24 14.55 15.58 3.49
C GLN A 24 15.06 15.02 4.82
N LEU A 25 14.17 14.85 5.80
CA LEU A 25 14.51 14.35 7.13
C LEU A 25 14.98 12.89 7.09
N MET A 26 14.33 12.02 6.32
CA MET A 26 14.74 10.62 6.19
C MET A 26 16.14 10.47 5.57
N LEU A 27 16.50 11.32 4.61
CA LEU A 27 17.85 11.37 4.06
C LEU A 27 18.87 11.86 5.10
N ARG A 28 18.58 12.99 5.76
CA ARG A 28 19.47 13.62 6.74
C ARG A 28 19.68 12.79 8.00
N ALA A 29 18.66 12.08 8.46
CA ALA A 29 18.73 11.18 9.59
C ALA A 29 19.42 9.83 9.27
N GLY A 30 19.83 9.61 8.01
CA GLY A 30 20.46 8.36 7.59
C GLY A 30 19.49 7.18 7.65
N MET A 31 18.23 7.38 7.29
CA MET A 31 17.22 6.32 7.24
C MET A 31 17.14 5.66 5.87
N ILE A 32 17.31 6.44 4.80
CA ILE A 32 17.26 5.95 3.41
C ILE A 32 18.38 6.54 2.57
N ARG A 33 18.70 5.87 1.46
CA ARG A 33 19.56 6.38 0.37
C ARG A 33 18.93 6.09 -0.97
N LYS A 34 18.97 7.05 -1.88
CA LYS A 34 18.52 6.86 -3.25
C LYS A 34 19.51 5.96 -3.99
N LEU A 35 19.03 4.85 -4.55
CA LEU A 35 19.80 3.97 -5.42
C LEU A 35 19.57 4.34 -6.89
N ALA A 36 18.31 4.59 -7.26
CA ALA A 36 17.90 5.10 -8.55
C ALA A 36 16.58 5.89 -8.40
N SER A 37 16.03 6.42 -9.50
CA SER A 37 14.71 7.08 -9.46
C SER A 37 13.65 6.11 -8.91
N GLY A 38 12.99 6.50 -7.81
CA GLY A 38 11.99 5.68 -7.13
C GLY A 38 12.51 4.42 -6.45
N LEU A 39 13.83 4.23 -6.31
CA LEU A 39 14.42 3.06 -5.64
C LEU A 39 15.30 3.51 -4.46
N TYR A 40 15.03 2.98 -3.27
CA TYR A 40 15.66 3.42 -2.02
C TYR A 40 16.24 2.26 -1.24
N THR A 41 17.49 2.40 -0.79
CA THR A 41 18.09 1.52 0.21
C THR A 41 17.67 1.98 1.60
N TRP A 42 17.06 1.09 2.37
CA TRP A 42 16.79 1.30 3.80
C TRP A 42 18.07 1.07 4.60
N LEU A 43 18.56 2.13 5.24
CA LEU A 43 19.71 2.08 6.14
C LEU A 43 19.30 1.52 7.52
N PRO A 44 20.24 1.14 8.40
CA PRO A 44 19.91 0.49 9.66
C PRO A 44 18.88 1.23 10.54
N THR A 45 18.86 2.56 10.52
CA THR A 45 17.85 3.35 11.27
C THR A 45 16.47 3.21 10.64
N GLY A 46 16.42 3.31 9.31
CA GLY A 46 15.19 3.14 8.54
C GLY A 46 14.60 1.74 8.70
N VAL A 47 15.42 0.69 8.61
CA VAL A 47 14.99 -0.71 8.81
C VAL A 47 14.36 -0.91 10.18
N ARG A 48 14.93 -0.32 11.25
CA ARG A 48 14.35 -0.44 12.61
C ARG A 48 12.98 0.22 12.71
N VAL A 49 12.77 1.35 12.04
CA VAL A 49 11.46 2.01 12.00
C VAL A 49 10.48 1.21 11.15
N LEU A 50 10.90 0.76 9.97
CA LEU A 50 10.07 -0.05 9.07
C LEU A 50 9.56 -1.32 9.77
N LYS A 51 10.43 -2.05 10.47
CA LYS A 51 10.04 -3.24 11.25
C LYS A 51 9.06 -2.93 12.38
N LYS A 52 9.13 -1.77 13.02
CA LYS A 52 8.14 -1.37 14.03
C LYS A 52 6.77 -1.11 13.41
N VAL A 53 6.73 -0.43 12.28
CA VAL A 53 5.49 -0.20 11.51
C VAL A 53 4.90 -1.54 11.08
N GLU A 54 5.73 -2.41 10.51
CA GLU A 54 5.36 -3.76 10.08
C GLU A 54 4.74 -4.58 11.23
N ASN A 55 5.36 -4.54 12.42
CA ASN A 55 4.85 -5.26 13.58
C ASN A 55 3.49 -4.74 14.07
N ILE A 56 3.28 -3.41 14.09
CA ILE A 56 1.97 -2.84 14.42
C ILE A 56 0.91 -3.34 13.43
N VAL A 57 1.22 -3.31 12.14
CA VAL A 57 0.31 -3.80 11.08
C VAL A 57 0.00 -5.28 11.29
N ARG A 58 1.03 -6.11 11.45
CA ARG A 58 0.91 -7.57 11.67
C ARG A 58 0.06 -7.89 12.89
N GLU A 59 0.30 -7.22 14.01
CA GLU A 59 -0.47 -7.42 15.24
C GLU A 59 -1.96 -7.12 15.03
N GLU A 60 -2.32 -6.00 14.40
CA GLU A 60 -3.73 -5.66 14.18
C GLU A 60 -4.41 -6.53 13.12
N MET A 61 -3.69 -6.97 12.08
CA MET A 61 -4.21 -7.92 11.11
C MET A 61 -4.50 -9.28 11.75
N ASN A 62 -3.58 -9.78 12.58
CA ASN A 62 -3.77 -11.03 13.33
C ASN A 62 -4.92 -10.92 14.34
N ASN A 63 -5.04 -9.79 15.03
CA ASN A 63 -6.15 -9.52 15.94
C ASN A 63 -7.51 -9.50 15.23
N ALA A 64 -7.53 -9.14 13.93
CA ALA A 64 -8.72 -9.16 13.09
C ALA A 64 -8.97 -10.53 12.43
N GLY A 65 -8.22 -11.57 12.81
CA GLY A 65 -8.38 -12.93 12.30
C GLY A 65 -7.78 -13.16 10.90
N ALA A 66 -7.00 -12.22 10.37
CA ALA A 66 -6.31 -12.42 9.11
C ALA A 66 -5.06 -13.29 9.32
N ILE A 67 -4.74 -14.13 8.32
CA ILE A 67 -3.68 -15.13 8.37
C ILE A 67 -2.55 -14.71 7.45
N GLU A 68 -1.33 -14.62 7.99
CA GLU A 68 -0.17 -14.21 7.21
C GLU A 68 0.30 -15.33 6.26
N VAL A 69 0.49 -14.97 4.99
CA VAL A 69 1.10 -15.78 3.92
C VAL A 69 2.20 -14.96 3.26
N LEU A 70 3.04 -15.59 2.44
CA LEU A 70 4.07 -14.89 1.66
C LEU A 70 4.07 -15.41 0.23
N MET A 71 3.62 -14.57 -0.70
CA MET A 71 3.54 -14.89 -2.13
C MET A 71 4.79 -14.39 -2.86
N PRO A 72 5.13 -14.94 -4.04
CA PRO A 72 6.29 -14.50 -4.81
C PRO A 72 6.09 -13.09 -5.39
N VAL A 73 7.19 -12.35 -5.53
CA VAL A 73 7.18 -11.03 -6.23
C VAL A 73 7.07 -11.25 -7.73
N VAL A 74 7.76 -12.25 -8.28
CA VAL A 74 7.70 -12.61 -9.70
C VAL A 74 6.44 -13.45 -9.93
N GLN A 75 5.59 -13.03 -10.86
CA GLN A 75 4.31 -13.69 -11.14
C GLN A 75 4.23 -14.08 -12.63
N PRO A 76 3.71 -15.29 -12.94
CA PRO A 76 3.54 -15.75 -14.32
C PRO A 76 2.51 -14.88 -15.06
N SER A 77 2.79 -14.56 -16.32
CA SER A 77 1.90 -13.71 -17.14
C SER A 77 0.52 -14.33 -17.36
N GLU A 78 0.43 -15.65 -17.34
CA GLU A 78 -0.78 -16.43 -17.62
C GLU A 78 -1.89 -16.06 -16.65
N LEU A 79 -1.57 -15.85 -15.37
CA LEU A 79 -2.53 -15.44 -14.34
C LEU A 79 -3.10 -14.03 -14.62
N TRP A 80 -2.27 -13.13 -15.13
CA TRP A 80 -2.67 -11.76 -15.48
C TRP A 80 -3.45 -11.68 -16.78
N GLN A 81 -3.16 -12.58 -17.72
CA GLN A 81 -3.92 -12.75 -18.96
C GLN A 81 -5.30 -13.34 -18.66
N GLU A 82 -5.37 -14.34 -17.77
CA GLU A 82 -6.63 -14.95 -17.33
C GLU A 82 -7.57 -13.91 -16.69
N SER A 83 -7.03 -13.00 -15.88
CA SER A 83 -7.82 -11.90 -15.29
C SER A 83 -8.13 -10.75 -16.26
N GLY A 84 -7.48 -10.73 -17.43
CA GLY A 84 -7.53 -9.61 -18.39
C GLY A 84 -6.81 -8.34 -17.93
N ARG A 85 -6.14 -8.36 -16.76
CA ARG A 85 -5.42 -7.20 -16.23
C ARG A 85 -4.04 -7.02 -16.88
N TRP A 86 -3.55 -8.02 -17.61
CA TRP A 86 -2.30 -7.91 -18.37
C TRP A 86 -2.26 -6.67 -19.27
N GLU A 87 -3.30 -6.45 -20.07
CA GLU A 87 -3.42 -5.26 -20.94
C GLU A 87 -3.93 -4.04 -20.16
N GLN A 88 -4.92 -4.21 -19.29
CA GLN A 88 -5.62 -3.10 -18.63
C GLN A 88 -4.72 -2.32 -17.66
N TYR A 89 -3.74 -2.96 -17.03
CA TYR A 89 -2.82 -2.30 -16.09
C TYR A 89 -1.86 -1.31 -16.79
N GLY A 90 -1.67 -1.47 -18.10
CA GLY A 90 -0.90 -0.51 -18.90
C GLY A 90 0.61 -0.56 -18.65
N PRO A 91 1.30 0.61 -18.71
CA PRO A 91 2.76 0.69 -18.68
C PRO A 91 3.36 0.58 -17.26
N GLU A 92 2.56 0.78 -16.20
CA GLU A 92 3.05 0.63 -14.82
C GLU A 92 3.36 -0.82 -14.45
N LEU A 93 2.81 -1.77 -15.20
CA LEU A 93 3.07 -3.19 -15.04
C LEU A 93 4.44 -3.53 -15.64
N LEU A 94 5.44 -3.71 -14.76
CA LEU A 94 6.77 -4.11 -15.21
C LEU A 94 6.76 -5.57 -15.67
N ARG A 95 6.84 -5.76 -16.98
CA ARG A 95 6.95 -7.06 -17.64
C ARG A 95 8.42 -7.44 -17.81
N ILE A 96 8.75 -8.68 -17.48
CA ILE A 96 10.10 -9.24 -17.62
C ILE A 96 10.01 -10.56 -18.37
N ALA A 97 11.09 -10.95 -19.05
CA ALA A 97 11.24 -12.27 -19.63
C ALA A 97 12.37 -13.00 -18.89
N ASP A 98 12.17 -14.29 -18.61
CA ASP A 98 13.25 -15.12 -18.08
C ASP A 98 14.24 -15.54 -19.18
N ARG A 99 15.27 -16.32 -18.81
CA ARG A 99 16.29 -16.82 -19.75
C ARG A 99 15.75 -17.74 -20.86
N GLY A 100 14.51 -18.19 -20.77
CA GLY A 100 13.83 -19.01 -21.75
C GLY A 100 12.72 -18.25 -22.47
N ASP A 101 12.77 -16.91 -22.46
CA ASP A 101 11.79 -16.01 -23.07
C ASP A 101 10.36 -16.18 -22.54
N ARG A 102 10.19 -16.74 -21.34
CA ARG A 102 8.87 -16.87 -20.72
C ARG A 102 8.47 -15.54 -20.07
N PRO A 103 7.27 -15.02 -20.35
CA PRO A 103 6.81 -13.75 -19.81
C PRO A 103 6.36 -13.84 -18.34
N PHE A 104 6.83 -12.88 -17.53
CA PHE A 104 6.47 -12.68 -16.13
C PHE A 104 6.24 -11.19 -15.86
N VAL A 105 5.75 -10.89 -14.66
CA VAL A 105 5.72 -9.52 -14.12
C VAL A 105 6.36 -9.47 -12.74
N LEU A 106 6.88 -8.29 -12.37
CA LEU A 106 7.06 -7.97 -10.95
C LEU A 106 5.72 -7.49 -10.40
N GLY A 107 5.17 -8.24 -9.45
CA GLY A 107 3.83 -8.05 -8.90
C GLY A 107 3.62 -6.65 -8.33
N PRO A 108 2.75 -5.83 -8.93
CA PRO A 108 2.33 -4.56 -8.34
C PRO A 108 1.24 -4.74 -7.26
N THR A 109 0.64 -5.94 -7.23
CA THR A 109 -0.42 -6.45 -6.35
C THR A 109 -0.58 -7.97 -6.59
N HIS A 110 -1.45 -8.65 -5.85
CA HIS A 110 -1.52 -10.11 -5.77
C HIS A 110 -2.94 -10.71 -5.87
N GLU A 111 -3.94 -9.98 -6.41
CA GLU A 111 -5.30 -10.52 -6.55
C GLU A 111 -5.33 -11.86 -7.33
N GLU A 112 -4.57 -11.97 -8.42
CA GLU A 112 -4.50 -13.17 -9.25
C GLU A 112 -3.81 -14.33 -8.54
N VAL A 113 -2.68 -14.06 -7.88
CA VAL A 113 -1.86 -15.09 -7.22
C VAL A 113 -2.62 -15.71 -6.05
N ILE A 114 -3.27 -14.89 -5.22
CA ILE A 114 -4.04 -15.42 -4.09
C ILE A 114 -5.29 -16.16 -4.58
N THR A 115 -5.93 -15.70 -5.65
CA THR A 115 -7.08 -16.40 -6.25
C THR A 115 -6.66 -17.76 -6.80
N ASP A 116 -5.49 -17.84 -7.46
CA ASP A 116 -4.92 -19.10 -7.93
C ASP A 116 -4.60 -20.07 -6.78
N LEU A 117 -4.04 -19.59 -5.68
CA LEU A 117 -3.85 -20.41 -4.48
C LEU A 117 -5.17 -20.97 -3.97
N ILE A 118 -6.17 -20.09 -3.81
CA ILE A 118 -7.44 -20.45 -3.18
C ILE A 118 -8.27 -21.39 -4.02
N ARG A 119 -8.29 -21.23 -5.35
CA ARG A 119 -9.01 -22.17 -6.23
C ARG A 119 -8.42 -23.58 -6.23
N ASN A 120 -7.14 -23.72 -5.90
CA ASN A 120 -6.45 -25.01 -5.85
C ASN A 120 -6.54 -25.67 -4.46
N GLU A 121 -6.61 -24.89 -3.39
CA GLU A 121 -6.58 -25.40 -2.00
C GLU A 121 -7.97 -25.54 -1.36
N LEU A 122 -8.96 -24.71 -1.75
CA LEU A 122 -10.30 -24.78 -1.19
C LEU A 122 -11.21 -25.65 -2.05
N SER A 123 -11.86 -26.62 -1.40
CA SER A 123 -12.80 -27.55 -2.06
C SER A 123 -14.22 -27.49 -1.47
N SER A 124 -14.41 -26.79 -0.36
CA SER A 124 -15.71 -26.69 0.32
C SER A 124 -15.98 -25.32 0.91
N TYR A 125 -17.23 -24.87 0.81
CA TYR A 125 -17.73 -23.66 1.45
C TYR A 125 -17.56 -23.66 2.97
N LYS A 126 -17.42 -24.84 3.60
CA LYS A 126 -17.20 -25.00 5.05
C LYS A 126 -15.85 -24.48 5.51
N GLN A 127 -14.91 -24.27 4.59
CA GLN A 127 -13.60 -23.67 4.88
C GLN A 127 -13.67 -22.14 4.93
N LEU A 128 -14.79 -21.52 4.53
CA LEU A 128 -14.97 -20.07 4.47
C LEU A 128 -15.76 -19.55 5.69
N PRO A 129 -15.53 -18.28 6.11
CA PRO A 129 -14.65 -17.28 5.49
C PRO A 129 -13.17 -17.47 5.81
N LEU A 130 -12.31 -17.00 4.90
CA LEU A 130 -10.86 -16.91 5.11
C LEU A 130 -10.38 -15.52 4.74
N ASN A 131 -9.40 -15.01 5.46
CA ASN A 131 -8.76 -13.74 5.20
C ASN A 131 -7.25 -13.92 5.28
N PHE A 132 -6.56 -13.78 4.16
CA PHE A 132 -5.12 -13.91 4.07
C PHE A 132 -4.48 -12.55 3.85
N TYR A 133 -3.28 -12.34 4.38
CA TYR A 133 -2.51 -11.14 4.08
C TYR A 133 -1.03 -11.44 3.97
N GLN A 134 -0.29 -10.52 3.36
CA GLN A 134 1.17 -10.57 3.35
C GLN A 134 1.73 -9.17 3.59
N ILE A 135 2.99 -9.09 4.03
CA ILE A 135 3.76 -7.86 4.01
C ILE A 135 4.97 -8.08 3.09
N GLN A 136 4.91 -7.54 1.87
CA GLN A 136 5.82 -7.94 0.81
C GLN A 136 6.08 -6.79 -0.17
N THR A 137 7.29 -6.76 -0.74
CA THR A 137 7.73 -5.77 -1.71
C THR A 137 6.92 -5.85 -3.00
N LYS A 138 6.45 -4.70 -3.46
CA LYS A 138 5.73 -4.51 -4.72
C LYS A 138 6.56 -3.66 -5.67
N PHE A 139 6.28 -3.79 -6.95
CA PHE A 139 6.88 -2.95 -7.98
C PHE A 139 5.80 -2.32 -8.87
N ARG A 140 5.85 -1.01 -9.06
CA ARG A 140 5.07 -0.28 -10.07
C ARG A 140 6.03 0.64 -10.82
N ASP A 141 6.06 0.58 -12.15
CA ASP A 141 6.94 1.44 -12.95
C ASP A 141 6.36 2.85 -13.11
N GLU A 142 6.25 3.53 -11.96
CA GLU A 142 5.72 4.88 -11.83
C GLU A 142 6.46 5.84 -12.77
N VAL A 143 5.70 6.55 -13.61
CA VAL A 143 6.21 7.45 -14.65
C VAL A 143 7.02 8.59 -14.03
N ARG A 144 6.59 9.09 -12.86
CA ARG A 144 7.27 10.19 -12.15
C ARG A 144 7.40 9.91 -10.65
N PRO A 145 8.37 9.09 -10.23
CA PRO A 145 8.62 8.84 -8.82
C PRO A 145 9.04 10.14 -8.13
N ARG A 146 8.41 10.44 -6.99
CA ARG A 146 8.61 11.70 -6.26
C ARG A 146 8.41 11.52 -4.76
N PHE A 147 8.84 12.50 -3.98
CA PHE A 147 8.58 12.57 -2.54
C PHE A 147 9.17 11.42 -1.71
N GLY A 148 10.28 10.83 -2.14
CA GLY A 148 10.97 9.80 -1.36
C GLY A 148 10.24 8.46 -1.41
N VAL A 149 10.07 7.85 -0.23
CA VAL A 149 9.35 6.59 -0.06
C VAL A 149 7.84 6.70 -0.27
N MET A 150 7.31 7.93 -0.34
CA MET A 150 5.87 8.18 -0.51
C MET A 150 5.35 7.74 -1.88
N ARG A 151 6.11 8.01 -2.96
CA ARG A 151 5.77 7.64 -4.33
C ARG A 151 7.02 7.11 -5.05
N SER A 152 7.28 5.84 -4.83
CA SER A 152 8.44 5.09 -5.30
C SER A 152 8.01 3.98 -6.26
N ARG A 153 8.98 3.39 -6.98
CA ARG A 153 8.72 2.27 -7.90
C ARG A 153 8.74 0.94 -7.18
N GLU A 154 9.65 0.79 -6.22
CA GLU A 154 9.72 -0.37 -5.33
C GLU A 154 9.33 0.07 -3.91
N PHE A 155 8.30 -0.56 -3.35
CA PHE A 155 7.77 -0.20 -2.03
C PHE A 155 7.26 -1.43 -1.28
N LEU A 156 7.25 -1.35 0.05
CA LEU A 156 6.67 -2.39 0.90
C LEU A 156 5.17 -2.14 1.05
N MET A 157 4.37 -3.18 0.88
CA MET A 157 2.93 -3.12 1.06
C MET A 157 2.47 -4.27 1.93
N LYS A 158 1.49 -3.96 2.79
CA LYS A 158 0.59 -4.97 3.34
C LYS A 158 -0.65 -5.04 2.46
N ASP A 159 -0.91 -6.19 1.87
CA ASP A 159 -2.08 -6.50 1.06
C ASP A 159 -2.82 -7.69 1.68
N ALA A 160 -4.15 -7.61 1.75
CA ALA A 160 -5.02 -8.59 2.38
C ALA A 160 -6.21 -8.92 1.47
N TYR A 161 -6.63 -10.18 1.48
CA TYR A 161 -7.60 -10.76 0.56
C TYR A 161 -8.50 -11.73 1.31
N SER A 162 -9.81 -11.49 1.24
CA SER A 162 -10.79 -12.29 1.95
C SER A 162 -11.78 -12.99 1.00
N PHE A 163 -12.17 -14.20 1.37
CA PHE A 163 -12.97 -15.10 0.54
C PHE A 163 -14.24 -15.50 1.29
N HIS A 164 -15.38 -15.40 0.60
CA HIS A 164 -16.70 -15.45 1.23
C HIS A 164 -17.71 -16.20 0.37
N THR A 165 -18.72 -16.75 1.01
CA THR A 165 -19.86 -17.43 0.37
C THR A 165 -21.05 -16.49 0.15
N SER A 166 -21.09 -15.34 0.84
CA SER A 166 -22.18 -14.38 0.79
C SER A 166 -21.67 -12.94 0.94
N GLN A 167 -22.48 -11.98 0.47
CA GLN A 167 -22.21 -10.55 0.63
C GLN A 167 -22.20 -10.12 2.10
N GLU A 168 -23.02 -10.74 2.94
CA GLU A 168 -23.06 -10.48 4.39
C GLU A 168 -21.73 -10.87 5.06
N SER A 169 -21.20 -12.06 4.75
CA SER A 169 -19.90 -12.51 5.27
C SER A 169 -18.75 -11.60 4.79
N LEU A 170 -18.82 -11.12 3.54
CA LEU A 170 -17.88 -10.13 3.03
C LEU A 170 -17.98 -8.82 3.80
N GLN A 171 -19.19 -8.34 4.09
CA GLN A 171 -19.41 -7.08 4.82
C GLN A 171 -18.85 -7.15 6.24
N GLU A 172 -19.08 -8.25 6.96
CA GLU A 172 -18.51 -8.46 8.31
C GLU A 172 -16.98 -8.36 8.30
N THR A 173 -16.34 -8.97 7.29
CA THR A 173 -14.87 -8.93 7.17
C THR A 173 -14.39 -7.54 6.73
N TYR A 174 -15.13 -6.87 5.87
CA TYR A 174 -14.85 -5.49 5.48
C TYR A 174 -14.85 -4.56 6.69
N ASP A 175 -15.85 -4.66 7.55
CA ASP A 175 -15.98 -3.86 8.78
C ASP A 175 -14.87 -4.19 9.78
N ALA A 176 -14.50 -5.46 9.91
CA ALA A 176 -13.35 -5.89 10.71
C ALA A 176 -12.03 -5.30 10.18
N MET A 177 -11.81 -5.28 8.86
CA MET A 177 -10.65 -4.63 8.25
C MET A 177 -10.66 -3.12 8.45
N TYR A 178 -11.81 -2.46 8.29
CA TYR A 178 -11.94 -1.03 8.56
C TYR A 178 -11.54 -0.70 10.01
N ALA A 179 -12.01 -1.49 10.98
CA ALA A 179 -11.64 -1.32 12.38
C ALA A 179 -10.15 -1.60 12.63
N ALA A 180 -9.58 -2.63 12.01
CA ALA A 180 -8.16 -2.96 12.10
C ALA A 180 -7.29 -1.81 11.57
N TYR A 181 -7.60 -1.28 10.37
CA TYR A 181 -6.87 -0.15 9.79
C TYR A 181 -6.98 1.08 10.68
N SER A 182 -8.16 1.38 11.22
CA SER A 182 -8.35 2.47 12.17
C SER A 182 -7.44 2.35 13.39
N LYS A 183 -7.30 1.13 13.95
CA LYS A 183 -6.38 0.85 15.07
C LYS A 183 -4.92 0.99 14.66
N ILE A 184 -4.52 0.48 13.50
CA ILE A 184 -3.15 0.60 12.96
C ILE A 184 -2.72 2.07 12.92
N PHE A 185 -3.50 2.94 12.26
CA PHE A 185 -3.16 4.36 12.15
C PHE A 185 -3.18 5.07 13.52
N SER A 186 -4.16 4.74 14.38
CA SER A 186 -4.24 5.30 15.74
C SER A 186 -3.04 4.90 16.60
N ARG A 187 -2.56 3.65 16.52
CA ARG A 187 -1.37 3.17 17.23
C ARG A 187 -0.08 3.83 16.75
N MET A 188 -0.05 4.29 15.50
CA MET A 188 1.05 5.09 14.95
C MET A 188 0.95 6.58 15.31
N GLY A 189 -0.13 7.00 15.99
CA GLY A 189 -0.34 8.40 16.39
C GLY A 189 -0.63 9.33 15.21
N LEU A 190 -1.20 8.81 14.13
CA LEU A 190 -1.49 9.57 12.91
C LEU A 190 -2.87 10.22 13.00
N ASP A 191 -3.00 11.44 12.48
CA ASP A 191 -4.30 12.10 12.29
C ASP A 191 -4.83 11.75 10.90
N PHE A 192 -5.87 10.92 10.86
CA PHE A 192 -6.38 10.33 9.62
C PHE A 192 -7.90 10.35 9.54
N ARG A 193 -8.40 10.19 8.31
CA ARG A 193 -9.81 10.00 7.99
C ARG A 193 -9.96 8.84 7.02
N ALA A 194 -10.96 8.00 7.24
CA ALA A 194 -11.40 7.07 6.22
C ALA A 194 -12.42 7.78 5.31
N VAL A 195 -12.19 7.78 4.01
CA VAL A 195 -13.00 8.50 3.03
C VAL A 195 -13.46 7.54 1.95
N GLN A 196 -14.69 7.71 1.46
CA GLN A 196 -15.17 6.92 0.33
C GLN A 196 -14.34 7.21 -0.91
N ALA A 197 -13.89 6.16 -1.58
CA ALA A 197 -12.96 6.22 -2.70
C ALA A 197 -13.48 5.44 -3.93
N ASP A 198 -12.85 5.69 -5.07
CA ASP A 198 -13.06 4.91 -6.28
C ASP A 198 -12.39 3.53 -6.14
N THR A 199 -12.95 2.52 -6.80
CA THR A 199 -12.39 1.16 -6.82
C THR A 199 -11.29 1.00 -7.87
N GLY A 200 -11.26 1.89 -8.88
CA GLY A 200 -10.19 1.98 -9.86
C GLY A 200 -9.92 0.66 -10.60
N SER A 201 -8.65 0.40 -10.94
CA SER A 201 -8.20 -0.82 -11.67
C SER A 201 -8.25 -2.12 -10.85
N ILE A 202 -8.74 -2.07 -9.62
CA ILE A 202 -9.01 -3.25 -8.78
C ILE A 202 -10.39 -3.83 -9.10
N GLY A 203 -11.34 -2.98 -9.52
CA GLY A 203 -12.75 -3.32 -9.59
C GLY A 203 -13.42 -3.41 -8.21
N GLY A 204 -14.73 -3.68 -8.21
CA GLY A 204 -15.55 -3.75 -6.99
C GLY A 204 -16.58 -2.62 -6.88
N SER A 205 -17.39 -2.65 -5.80
CA SER A 205 -18.56 -1.78 -5.60
C SER A 205 -18.42 -0.76 -4.47
N ALA A 206 -17.51 -0.97 -3.51
CA ALA A 206 -17.28 -0.07 -2.39
C ALA A 206 -15.80 -0.03 -2.01
N SER A 207 -15.28 1.17 -1.73
CA SER A 207 -13.89 1.39 -1.33
C SER A 207 -13.80 2.53 -0.31
N HIS A 208 -12.92 2.35 0.68
CA HIS A 208 -12.53 3.40 1.62
C HIS A 208 -11.02 3.55 1.58
N GLU A 209 -10.55 4.79 1.44
CA GLU A 209 -9.16 5.17 1.58
C GLU A 209 -8.92 5.76 2.97
N PHE A 210 -7.85 5.33 3.63
CA PHE A 210 -7.40 5.91 4.89
C PHE A 210 -6.34 6.98 4.59
N GLN A 211 -6.72 8.24 4.80
CA GLN A 211 -5.99 9.42 4.37
C GLN A 211 -5.46 10.19 5.59
N VAL A 212 -4.13 10.36 5.68
CA VAL A 212 -3.49 11.13 6.75
C VAL A 212 -3.55 12.62 6.39
N LEU A 213 -4.05 13.48 7.26
CA LEU A 213 -4.20 14.90 6.96
C LEU A 213 -2.83 15.60 6.94
N ALA A 214 -2.43 16.15 5.78
CA ALA A 214 -1.12 16.77 5.62
C ALA A 214 -1.08 17.77 4.45
N GLN A 215 -0.52 18.97 4.69
CA GLN A 215 -0.41 20.03 3.67
C GLN A 215 0.38 19.61 2.41
N SER A 216 1.27 18.64 2.53
CA SER A 216 2.07 18.09 1.42
C SER A 216 1.40 16.91 0.71
N GLY A 217 0.13 16.65 0.97
CA GLY A 217 -0.64 15.57 0.37
C GLY A 217 -0.83 15.68 -1.14
N GLU A 218 -0.93 14.54 -1.82
CA GLU A 218 -1.28 14.48 -3.26
C GLU A 218 -2.79 14.57 -3.49
N ASP A 219 -3.59 14.29 -2.46
CA ASP A 219 -5.04 14.27 -2.55
C ASP A 219 -5.69 15.45 -1.84
N ASP A 220 -6.76 15.96 -2.45
CA ASP A 220 -7.68 16.87 -1.79
C ASP A 220 -8.82 16.03 -1.16
N VAL A 221 -8.98 16.14 0.17
CA VAL A 221 -10.08 15.48 0.89
C VAL A 221 -11.19 16.48 1.15
N VAL A 222 -12.42 16.12 0.76
CA VAL A 222 -13.61 16.92 1.04
C VAL A 222 -14.39 16.28 2.18
N PHE A 223 -14.54 17.03 3.27
CA PHE A 223 -15.36 16.62 4.41
C PHE A 223 -16.24 17.79 4.85
N SER A 224 -17.39 17.46 5.42
CA SER A 224 -18.31 18.43 6.01
C SER A 224 -18.01 18.61 7.51
N ASP A 225 -17.94 19.85 7.98
CA ASP A 225 -17.85 20.20 9.41
C ASP A 225 -19.17 19.88 10.15
N THR A 226 -20.27 19.71 9.41
CA THR A 226 -21.54 19.18 9.90
C THR A 226 -21.68 17.70 9.52
N LEU A 227 -22.01 16.91 10.54
CA LEU A 227 -21.83 15.46 10.75
C LEU A 227 -22.39 14.45 9.73
N THR A 228 -22.56 14.75 8.43
CA THR A 228 -23.41 13.87 7.60
C THR A 228 -22.95 13.54 6.18
N MET A 229 -21.78 13.94 5.68
CA MET A 229 -21.25 13.34 4.45
C MET A 229 -19.76 13.62 4.22
N GLN A 230 -18.99 12.56 3.94
CA GLN A 230 -17.58 12.62 3.53
C GLN A 230 -17.46 11.88 2.20
N ARG A 231 -17.11 12.60 1.13
CA ARG A 231 -16.96 12.05 -0.24
C ARG A 231 -15.70 12.61 -0.87
N THR A 232 -14.95 11.77 -1.56
CA THR A 232 -13.92 12.25 -2.52
C THR A 232 -14.65 12.70 -3.79
N LEU A 233 -14.66 14.00 -4.08
CA LEU A 233 -15.44 14.57 -5.20
C LEU A 233 -14.53 15.07 -6.31
N ASN A 234 -14.90 14.71 -7.55
CA ASN A 234 -14.39 15.36 -8.75
C ASN A 234 -14.97 16.78 -8.87
N TRP A 235 -14.17 17.70 -9.40
CA TRP A 235 -14.03 19.14 -9.05
C TRP A 235 -15.19 20.14 -9.24
N GLN A 236 -16.49 19.80 -9.23
CA GLN A 236 -17.49 20.78 -9.71
C GLN A 236 -18.37 21.57 -8.72
N LYS A 237 -18.69 21.12 -7.50
CA LYS A 237 -19.51 21.97 -6.59
C LYS A 237 -19.28 21.61 -5.12
N LEU A 238 -18.68 22.50 -4.32
CA LEU A 238 -18.96 22.79 -2.89
C LEU A 238 -17.84 23.65 -2.23
N SER A 239 -18.17 24.30 -1.10
CA SER A 239 -17.45 25.41 -0.48
C SER A 239 -16.01 25.10 -0.02
N ARG A 240 -15.12 26.09 -0.15
CA ARG A 240 -13.66 25.95 -0.09
C ARG A 240 -13.11 25.95 1.35
N ARG A 241 -12.77 24.78 1.87
CA ARG A 241 -11.61 24.57 2.77
C ARG A 241 -10.81 23.39 2.25
N LYS A 242 -9.66 23.67 1.62
CA LYS A 242 -8.75 22.64 1.08
C LYS A 242 -7.80 22.21 2.20
N ASN A 243 -7.94 20.99 2.69
CA ASN A 243 -6.85 20.31 3.39
C ASN A 243 -6.36 19.19 2.48
N ARG A 244 -5.04 19.16 2.24
CA ARG A 244 -4.39 18.09 1.50
C ARG A 244 -4.17 16.87 2.40
N ALA A 245 -4.10 15.67 1.83
CA ALA A 245 -3.85 14.43 2.56
C ALA A 245 -2.72 13.58 1.96
N LEU A 246 -1.88 13.04 2.84
CA LEU A 246 -0.75 12.18 2.51
C LEU A 246 -1.23 10.75 2.23
N LEU A 247 -0.86 10.24 1.05
CA LEU A 247 -1.15 8.90 0.56
C LEU A 247 -0.01 7.92 0.79
N LEU A 248 -0.36 6.63 0.87
CA LEU A 248 0.48 5.53 0.36
C LEU A 248 0.12 5.32 -1.13
N PRO A 249 1.06 4.89 -2.00
CA PRO A 249 1.01 5.14 -3.45
C PRO A 249 -0.35 4.80 -4.12
N ARG A 250 -0.96 5.84 -4.71
CA ARG A 250 -2.15 5.73 -5.59
C ARG A 250 -1.82 4.93 -6.85
N LYS A 251 -2.86 4.28 -7.37
CA LYS A 251 -2.95 3.55 -8.65
C LYS A 251 -3.38 4.49 -9.76
#